data_AF-X1B7T9-F1
#
_entry.id   AF-X1B7T9-F1
#
_cell.length_a   1.000
_cell.length_b   1.000
_cell.length_c   1.000
_cell.angle_alpha   90.00
_cell.angle_beta   90.00
_cell.angle_gamma   90.00
#
_symmetry.space_group_name_H-M   'P 1'
#
loop_
_entity.id
_entity.type
_entity.pdbx_description
1 polymer ?
#
loop_
_entity_poly.entity_id
_entity_poly.type
_entity_poly.pdbx_seq_one_letter_code
_entity_poly.pdbx_strand_id
1 'polypeptide(L)'
;MAKLKAKKQIKGKLPKWRFPWFAWLGIALAIVAVVIFARSSPTCGPTGSSQSGELKAVIVDQLYSLQPNEAFINEITKELEDYGLEVDLYQGDEVTVDFYRQLPGYGYELIIFRAHSGLLRGKGERIERTCLFTNERYSETRHVAEQLSDQLAKARIDEYHPWVFGIGDEFVTQSMEWEFD
;
A
#
# COMPACT_ATOMS: atom_id res chain seq x y z
N MET A 1 22.69 74.30 49.36
CA MET A 1 21.69 73.22 49.20
C MET A 1 22.01 72.42 47.94
N ALA A 2 21.84 71.10 48.01
CA ALA A 2 21.83 70.09 46.94
C ALA A 2 23.07 69.94 46.03
N LYS A 3 23.91 68.94 46.36
CA LYS A 3 24.90 68.32 45.46
C LYS A 3 24.18 67.34 44.52
N LEU A 4 24.26 67.56 43.21
CA LEU A 4 23.90 66.56 42.19
C LEU A 4 25.16 65.80 41.75
N LYS A 5 25.15 64.48 41.98
CA LYS A 5 26.25 63.56 41.63
C LYS A 5 26.38 63.41 40.12
N ALA A 6 27.60 63.56 39.61
CA ALA A 6 27.96 63.22 38.24
C ALA A 6 27.99 61.70 38.03
N LYS A 7 27.23 61.22 37.03
CA LYS A 7 27.18 59.80 36.62
C LYS A 7 28.21 59.59 35.50
N LYS A 8 29.25 58.80 35.79
CA LYS A 8 30.33 58.45 34.87
C LYS A 8 29.81 57.51 33.78
N GLN A 9 29.84 57.96 32.53
CA GLN A 9 29.56 57.15 31.33
C GLN A 9 30.68 56.12 31.13
N ILE A 10 30.35 54.84 31.23
CA ILE A 10 31.25 53.72 30.92
C ILE A 10 31.01 53.34 29.46
N LYS A 11 31.98 53.64 28.59
CA LYS A 11 32.04 53.12 27.20
C LYS A 11 32.18 51.60 27.26
N GLY A 12 31.08 50.86 27.04
CA GLY A 12 31.11 49.42 26.83
C GLY A 12 31.83 49.09 25.53
N LYS A 13 32.98 48.41 25.61
CA LYS A 13 33.60 47.75 24.46
C LYS A 13 32.81 46.47 24.17
N LEU A 14 32.35 46.30 22.93
CA LEU A 14 31.73 45.06 22.46
C LEU A 14 32.69 43.87 22.61
N PRO A 15 32.22 42.72 23.13
CA PRO A 15 33.04 41.53 23.25
C PRO A 15 33.36 40.99 21.85
N LYS A 16 34.64 40.97 21.48
CA LYS A 16 35.12 40.26 20.29
C LYS A 16 35.03 38.77 20.57
N TRP A 17 33.89 38.17 20.23
CA TRP A 17 33.69 36.72 20.32
C TRP A 17 34.60 36.05 19.27
N ARG A 18 35.82 35.71 19.68
CA ARG A 18 36.77 34.97 18.85
C ARG A 18 36.28 33.53 18.79
N PHE A 19 35.38 33.24 17.86
CA PHE A 19 35.01 31.86 17.57
C PHE A 19 36.26 31.10 17.13
N PRO A 20 36.58 29.98 17.79
CA PRO A 20 37.76 29.21 17.44
C PRO A 20 37.65 28.66 16.01
N TRP A 21 38.77 28.60 15.30
CA TRP A 21 38.83 28.16 13.90
C TRP A 21 38.22 26.76 13.67
N PHE A 22 38.28 25.88 14.68
CA PHE A 22 37.66 24.55 14.63
C PHE A 22 36.12 24.58 14.62
N ALA A 23 35.48 25.63 15.16
CA ALA A 23 34.03 25.79 15.03
C ALA A 23 33.61 26.11 13.59
N TRP A 24 34.42 26.91 12.89
CA TRP A 24 34.22 27.17 11.46
C TRP A 24 34.46 25.93 10.60
N LEU A 25 35.46 25.11 10.96
CA LEU A 25 35.70 23.82 10.30
C LEU A 25 34.51 22.86 10.48
N GLY A 26 33.95 22.78 11.69
CA GLY A 26 32.77 21.96 11.97
C GLY A 26 31.53 22.40 11.17
N ILE A 27 31.29 23.71 11.08
CA ILE A 27 30.20 24.27 10.25
C ILE A 27 30.42 23.95 8.77
N ALA A 28 31.65 24.09 8.27
CA ALA A 28 31.97 23.77 6.88
C ALA A 28 31.73 22.29 6.56
N LEU A 29 32.14 21.38 7.45
CA LEU A 29 31.89 19.95 7.31
C LEU A 29 30.40 19.60 7.34
N ALA A 30 29.62 20.24 8.22
CA ALA A 30 28.17 20.05 8.27
C ALA A 30 27.49 20.52 6.97
N ILE A 31 27.89 21.66 6.41
CA ILE A 31 27.37 22.16 5.14
C ILE A 31 27.74 21.19 4.00
N VAL A 32 28.97 20.71 3.95
CA VAL A 32 29.41 19.72 2.94
C VAL A 32 28.61 18.43 3.07
N ALA A 33 28.37 17.93 4.29
CA ALA A 33 27.55 16.74 4.52
C ALA A 33 26.10 16.95 4.06
N VAL A 34 25.49 18.12 4.33
CA VAL A 34 24.14 18.47 3.86
C VAL A 34 24.09 18.56 2.33
N VAL A 35 25.11 19.13 1.69
CA VAL A 35 25.19 19.22 0.22
C VAL A 35 25.37 17.84 -0.40
N ILE A 36 26.22 16.98 0.17
CA ILE A 36 26.37 15.59 -0.28
C ILE A 36 25.05 14.84 -0.10
N PHE A 37 24.40 14.97 1.06
CA PHE A 37 23.11 14.35 1.35
C PHE A 37 22.00 14.83 0.39
N ALA A 38 21.95 16.14 0.08
CA ALA A 38 21.01 16.70 -0.89
C ALA A 38 21.32 16.26 -2.33
N ARG A 39 22.60 16.00 -2.67
CA ARG A 39 23.05 15.46 -3.97
C ARG A 39 22.84 13.95 -4.10
N SER A 40 22.89 13.21 -2.98
CA SER A 40 22.67 11.76 -2.93
C SER A 40 21.22 11.39 -2.64
N SER A 41 20.40 12.36 -2.24
CA SER A 41 18.94 12.22 -2.22
C SER A 41 18.51 12.01 -3.67
N PRO A 42 17.82 10.91 -4.00
CA PRO A 42 17.31 10.69 -5.35
C PRO A 42 16.32 11.82 -5.62
N THR A 43 16.76 12.81 -6.38
CA THR A 43 15.85 13.74 -7.01
C THR A 43 15.08 12.88 -8.01
N CYS A 44 13.77 12.73 -7.82
CA CYS A 44 12.89 12.19 -8.85
C CYS A 44 13.04 13.06 -10.11
N GLY A 45 14.03 12.75 -10.93
CA GLY A 45 13.95 12.99 -12.35
C GLY A 45 12.95 11.99 -12.92
N PRO A 46 12.31 12.30 -14.06
CA PRO A 46 11.68 11.26 -14.85
C PRO A 46 12.82 10.37 -15.33
N THR A 47 13.08 9.31 -14.58
CA THR A 47 13.93 8.21 -15.04
C THR A 47 13.13 7.56 -16.16
N GLY A 48 13.37 8.05 -17.37
CA GLY A 48 13.12 7.30 -18.60
C GLY A 48 14.07 6.10 -18.63
N SER A 49 13.90 5.19 -17.68
CA SER A 49 14.18 3.78 -17.92
C SER A 49 12.90 3.26 -18.53
N SER A 50 12.89 3.18 -19.86
CA SER A 50 12.04 2.24 -20.57
C SER A 50 12.44 0.83 -20.09
N GLN A 51 12.01 0.45 -18.90
CA GLN A 51 11.59 -0.93 -18.73
C GLN A 51 10.39 -1.02 -19.66
N SER A 52 10.63 -1.55 -20.85
CA SER A 52 9.57 -2.07 -21.70
C SER A 52 9.03 -3.35 -21.03
N GLY A 53 8.64 -3.24 -19.76
CA GLY A 53 7.68 -4.14 -19.17
C GLY A 53 6.34 -3.74 -19.79
N GLU A 54 5.71 -4.68 -20.46
CA GLU A 54 4.36 -4.53 -20.92
C GLU A 54 3.50 -4.14 -19.70
N LEU A 55 2.87 -2.97 -19.73
CA LEU A 55 2.03 -2.53 -18.60
C LEU A 55 0.88 -3.52 -18.52
N LYS A 56 0.73 -4.23 -17.40
CA LYS A 56 -0.33 -5.22 -17.24
C LYS A 56 -1.38 -4.74 -16.25
N ALA A 57 -2.63 -4.94 -16.60
CA ALA A 57 -3.77 -4.82 -15.71
C ALA A 57 -4.48 -6.17 -15.59
N VAL A 58 -5.25 -6.34 -14.53
CA VAL A 58 -6.08 -7.52 -14.35
C VAL A 58 -7.47 -7.15 -13.86
N ILE A 59 -8.47 -7.83 -14.40
CA ILE A 59 -9.83 -7.81 -13.87
C ILE A 59 -10.06 -9.13 -13.13
N VAL A 60 -10.35 -9.04 -11.84
CA VAL A 60 -10.67 -10.17 -10.98
C VAL A 60 -12.17 -10.17 -10.71
N ASP A 61 -12.89 -11.04 -11.41
CA ASP A 61 -14.36 -11.11 -11.39
C ASP A 61 -14.87 -12.33 -10.61
N GLN A 62 -14.92 -12.18 -9.29
CA GLN A 62 -15.53 -13.17 -8.42
C GLN A 62 -17.05 -13.27 -8.65
N LEU A 63 -17.70 -12.17 -9.06
CA LEU A 63 -19.16 -12.14 -9.25
C LEU A 63 -19.63 -12.81 -10.55
N TYR A 64 -18.72 -13.22 -11.43
CA TYR A 64 -19.02 -13.82 -12.73
C TYR A 64 -20.16 -14.85 -12.68
N SER A 65 -20.05 -15.84 -11.79
CA SER A 65 -20.99 -16.97 -11.73
C SER A 65 -22.39 -16.60 -11.21
N LEU A 66 -22.54 -15.47 -10.52
CA LEU A 66 -23.82 -15.05 -9.92
C LEU A 66 -24.46 -13.89 -10.66
N GLN A 67 -23.63 -12.96 -11.14
CA GLN A 67 -24.07 -11.77 -11.86
C GLN A 67 -23.09 -11.49 -13.00
N PRO A 68 -23.16 -12.27 -14.10
CA PRO A 68 -22.32 -12.03 -15.27
C PRO A 68 -22.48 -10.61 -15.79
N ASN A 69 -21.39 -9.99 -16.24
CA ASN A 69 -21.44 -8.64 -16.80
C ASN A 69 -20.41 -8.45 -17.91
N GLU A 70 -20.63 -9.13 -19.03
CA GLU A 70 -19.79 -9.06 -20.23
C GLU A 70 -19.64 -7.64 -20.77
N ALA A 71 -20.67 -6.80 -20.64
CA ALA A 71 -20.61 -5.42 -21.10
C ALA A 71 -19.53 -4.64 -20.33
N PHE A 72 -19.53 -4.74 -19.00
CA PHE A 72 -18.50 -4.13 -18.15
C PHE A 72 -17.11 -4.67 -18.48
N ILE A 73 -16.95 -5.99 -18.60
CA ILE A 73 -15.65 -6.60 -18.91
C ILE A 73 -15.12 -6.08 -20.26
N ASN A 74 -15.94 -6.15 -21.31
CA ASN A 74 -15.51 -5.71 -22.64
C ASN A 74 -15.21 -4.21 -22.70
N GLU A 75 -15.98 -3.37 -22.02
CA GLU A 75 -15.77 -1.91 -22.00
C GLU A 75 -14.47 -1.55 -21.28
N ILE A 76 -14.25 -2.12 -20.08
CA ILE A 76 -13.04 -1.86 -19.29
C ILE A 76 -11.80 -2.45 -19.95
N THR A 77 -11.86 -3.68 -20.46
CA THR A 77 -10.75 -4.29 -21.21
C THR A 77 -10.36 -3.41 -22.38
N LYS A 78 -11.33 -2.99 -23.20
CA LYS A 78 -11.06 -2.11 -24.33
C LYS A 78 -10.44 -0.78 -23.91
N GLU A 79 -10.98 -0.14 -22.87
CA GLU A 79 -10.44 1.14 -22.39
C GLU A 79 -8.98 0.99 -21.95
N LEU A 80 -8.65 -0.05 -21.18
CA LEU A 80 -7.29 -0.31 -20.72
C LEU A 80 -6.34 -0.65 -21.88
N GLU A 81 -6.78 -1.45 -22.84
CA GLU A 81 -6.03 -1.76 -24.07
C GLU A 81 -5.80 -0.51 -24.94
N ASP A 82 -6.79 0.39 -25.04
CA ASP A 82 -6.66 1.69 -25.74
C ASP A 82 -5.60 2.60 -25.07
N TYR A 83 -5.34 2.42 -23.77
CA TYR A 83 -4.23 3.06 -23.04
C TYR A 83 -2.91 2.28 -23.08
N GLY A 84 -2.87 1.12 -23.76
CA GLY A 84 -1.67 0.31 -23.96
C GLY A 84 -1.36 -0.66 -22.82
N LEU A 85 -2.35 -1.01 -22.00
CA LEU A 85 -2.22 -2.08 -21.01
C LEU A 85 -2.65 -3.43 -21.60
N GLU A 86 -1.88 -4.49 -21.35
CA GLU A 86 -2.34 -5.86 -21.52
C GLU A 86 -3.31 -6.19 -20.36
N VAL A 87 -4.46 -6.81 -20.66
CA VAL A 87 -5.50 -7.06 -19.65
C VAL A 87 -5.73 -8.55 -19.48
N ASP A 88 -5.37 -9.05 -18.29
CA ASP A 88 -5.74 -10.39 -17.85
C ASP A 88 -7.12 -10.40 -17.19
N LEU A 89 -7.77 -11.56 -17.21
CA LEU A 89 -9.12 -11.74 -16.68
C LEU A 89 -9.22 -13.07 -15.95
N TYR A 90 -9.48 -13.01 -14.65
CA TYR A 90 -9.74 -14.18 -13.80
C TYR A 90 -11.18 -14.14 -13.31
N GLN A 91 -11.92 -15.23 -13.51
CA GLN A 91 -13.35 -15.23 -13.22
C GLN A 91 -13.82 -16.55 -12.62
N GLY A 92 -14.95 -16.48 -11.90
CA GLY A 92 -15.60 -17.68 -11.39
C GLY A 92 -14.65 -18.49 -10.51
N ASP A 93 -14.51 -19.78 -10.80
CA ASP A 93 -13.74 -20.73 -10.00
C ASP A 93 -12.22 -20.47 -9.97
N GLU A 94 -11.71 -19.56 -10.81
CA GLU A 94 -10.30 -19.14 -10.79
C GLU A 94 -9.97 -18.24 -9.60
N VAL A 95 -10.97 -17.54 -9.06
CA VAL A 95 -10.80 -16.60 -7.94
C VAL A 95 -10.78 -17.36 -6.60
N THR A 96 -9.64 -17.99 -6.32
CA THR A 96 -9.40 -18.86 -5.15
C THR A 96 -8.54 -18.19 -4.07
N VAL A 97 -8.36 -18.84 -2.92
CA VAL A 97 -7.42 -18.38 -1.89
C VAL A 97 -5.98 -18.36 -2.44
N ASP A 98 -5.60 -19.39 -3.21
CA ASP A 98 -4.26 -19.49 -3.80
C ASP A 98 -4.02 -18.41 -4.86
N PHE A 99 -5.05 -18.07 -5.65
CA PHE A 99 -4.99 -16.94 -6.57
C PHE A 99 -4.66 -15.64 -5.84
N TYR A 100 -5.40 -15.31 -4.77
CA TYR A 100 -5.12 -14.12 -3.96
C TYR A 100 -3.73 -14.18 -3.33
N ARG A 101 -3.26 -15.37 -2.92
CA ARG A 101 -1.92 -15.54 -2.35
C ARG A 101 -0.84 -15.10 -3.32
N GLN A 102 -0.97 -15.48 -4.59
CA GLN A 102 0.06 -15.24 -5.61
C GLN A 102 -0.10 -13.91 -6.34
N LEU A 103 -1.26 -13.24 -6.18
CA LEU A 103 -1.63 -12.04 -6.90
C LEU A 103 -0.56 -10.93 -6.91
N PRO A 104 0.14 -10.61 -5.80
CA PRO A 104 1.19 -9.59 -5.85
C PRO A 104 2.35 -9.97 -6.77
N GLY A 105 2.67 -11.25 -6.91
CA GLY A 105 3.75 -11.75 -7.74
C GLY A 105 3.51 -11.69 -9.25
N TYR A 106 2.30 -11.31 -9.68
CA TYR A 106 1.97 -11.20 -11.11
C TYR A 106 2.39 -9.87 -11.75
N GLY A 107 2.80 -8.87 -10.95
CA GLY A 107 3.33 -7.60 -11.46
C GLY A 107 2.29 -6.76 -12.21
N TYR A 108 1.04 -6.79 -11.75
CA TYR A 108 -0.02 -5.94 -12.31
C TYR A 108 0.08 -4.52 -11.75
N GLU A 109 0.10 -3.54 -12.65
CA GLU A 109 0.10 -2.10 -12.35
C GLU A 109 -1.29 -1.60 -11.93
N LEU A 110 -2.34 -2.31 -12.36
CA LEU A 110 -3.72 -2.02 -12.02
C LEU A 110 -4.52 -3.31 -11.82
N ILE A 111 -5.21 -3.40 -10.68
CA ILE A 111 -6.07 -4.54 -10.34
C ILE A 111 -7.49 -4.02 -10.13
N ILE A 112 -8.44 -4.52 -10.92
CA ILE A 112 -9.85 -4.18 -10.83
C ILE A 112 -10.62 -5.37 -10.25
N PHE A 113 -11.17 -5.21 -9.05
CA PHE A 113 -12.00 -6.24 -8.42
C PHE A 113 -13.49 -6.03 -8.71
N ARG A 114 -14.14 -7.04 -9.30
CA ARG A 114 -15.60 -7.20 -9.27
C ARG A 114 -15.95 -8.33 -8.30
N ALA A 115 -15.99 -7.99 -7.02
CA ALA A 115 -16.11 -8.97 -5.94
C ALA A 115 -17.21 -8.63 -4.94
N HIS A 116 -17.81 -9.66 -4.34
CA HIS A 116 -18.59 -9.50 -3.13
C HIS A 116 -17.64 -9.23 -1.95
N SER A 117 -18.01 -8.26 -1.11
CA SER A 117 -17.33 -8.02 0.16
C SER A 117 -18.36 -7.85 1.27
N GLY A 118 -18.01 -8.29 2.47
CA GLY A 118 -18.94 -8.27 3.59
C GLY A 118 -18.25 -8.16 4.93
N LEU A 119 -18.98 -7.60 5.90
CA LEU A 119 -18.60 -7.60 7.31
C LEU A 119 -19.04 -8.91 7.93
N LEU A 120 -18.10 -9.63 8.54
CA LEU A 120 -18.42 -10.89 9.21
C LEU A 120 -19.03 -10.62 10.58
N ARG A 121 -20.24 -11.11 10.80
CA ARG A 121 -20.87 -11.02 12.12
C ARG A 121 -20.92 -12.39 12.76
N GLY A 122 -20.04 -12.63 13.73
CA GLY A 122 -20.15 -13.78 14.62
C GLY A 122 -21.39 -13.64 15.53
N LYS A 123 -22.05 -14.76 15.86
CA LYS A 123 -23.05 -14.77 16.93
C LYS A 123 -22.33 -14.46 18.26
N GLY A 124 -22.44 -13.22 18.72
CA GLY A 124 -21.88 -12.77 20.00
C GLY A 124 -20.63 -11.89 19.88
N GLU A 125 -19.98 -11.84 18.71
CA GLU A 125 -18.80 -11.01 18.48
C GLU A 125 -18.91 -10.26 17.15
N ARG A 126 -18.65 -8.95 17.22
CA ARG A 126 -18.51 -8.08 16.06
C ARG A 126 -17.07 -8.19 15.59
N ILE A 127 -16.78 -9.12 14.69
CA ILE A 127 -15.53 -9.06 13.93
C ILE A 127 -15.77 -8.04 12.82
N GLU A 128 -15.44 -6.78 13.08
CA GLU A 128 -15.57 -5.70 12.08
C GLU A 128 -14.41 -5.77 11.08
N ARG A 129 -14.37 -6.86 10.30
CA ARG A 129 -13.41 -7.04 9.21
C ARG A 129 -14.17 -7.13 7.90
N THR A 130 -13.71 -6.36 6.92
CA THR A 130 -14.16 -6.48 5.53
C THR A 130 -13.36 -7.59 4.88
N CYS A 131 -14.04 -8.62 4.41
CA CYS A 131 -13.38 -9.69 3.64
C CYS A 131 -13.79 -9.62 2.18
N LEU A 132 -12.82 -9.84 1.29
CA LEU A 132 -13.07 -10.11 -0.12
C LEU A 132 -13.43 -11.59 -0.27
N PHE A 133 -14.56 -11.87 -0.91
CA PHE A 133 -14.99 -13.26 -1.03
C PHE A 133 -14.22 -13.92 -2.17
N THR A 134 -13.99 -15.22 -2.03
CA THR A 134 -13.48 -16.08 -3.10
C THR A 134 -14.65 -16.89 -3.69
N ASN A 135 -14.41 -17.58 -4.80
CA ASN A 135 -15.29 -18.65 -5.28
C ASN A 135 -14.80 -20.04 -4.85
N GLU A 136 -13.75 -20.12 -4.04
CA GLU A 136 -13.33 -21.38 -3.44
C GLU A 136 -14.29 -21.77 -2.31
N ARG A 137 -14.89 -22.96 -2.43
CA ARG A 137 -15.74 -23.53 -1.37
C ARG A 137 -14.94 -23.68 -0.08
N TYR A 138 -15.56 -23.25 1.02
CA TYR A 138 -15.01 -23.41 2.34
C TYR A 138 -14.82 -24.90 2.68
N SER A 139 -13.65 -25.23 3.21
CA SER A 139 -13.31 -26.56 3.71
C SER A 139 -12.55 -26.45 5.03
N GLU A 140 -12.94 -27.23 6.03
CA GLU A 140 -12.25 -27.27 7.34
C GLU A 140 -10.82 -27.84 7.23
N THR A 141 -10.46 -28.47 6.12
CA THR A 141 -9.18 -29.15 5.92
C THR A 141 -8.23 -28.48 4.92
N ARG A 142 -8.64 -27.35 4.32
CA ARG A 142 -7.79 -26.56 3.41
C ARG A 142 -7.38 -25.25 4.05
N HIS A 143 -6.20 -24.70 3.74
CA HIS A 143 -5.74 -23.42 4.30
C HIS A 143 -5.82 -23.39 5.84
N VAL A 144 -5.48 -24.53 6.47
CA VAL A 144 -5.72 -24.75 7.92
C VAL A 144 -4.91 -23.76 8.75
N ALA A 145 -3.69 -23.42 8.32
CA ALA A 145 -2.86 -22.45 9.03
C ALA A 145 -3.54 -21.08 9.04
N GLU A 146 -4.00 -20.61 7.89
CA GLU A 146 -4.66 -19.32 7.69
C GLU A 146 -6.04 -19.25 8.35
N GLN A 147 -6.74 -20.38 8.45
CA GLN A 147 -7.97 -20.47 9.24
C GLN A 147 -7.71 -20.37 10.75
N LEU A 148 -6.66 -21.05 11.25
CA LEU A 148 -6.32 -21.03 12.69
C LEU A 148 -5.75 -19.68 13.13
N SER A 149 -5.17 -18.91 12.21
CA SER A 149 -4.64 -17.56 12.46
C SER A 149 -5.63 -16.43 12.15
N ASP A 150 -6.92 -16.72 11.94
CA ASP A 150 -7.99 -15.74 11.68
C ASP A 150 -7.79 -14.89 10.40
N GLN A 151 -6.95 -15.38 9.47
CA GLN A 151 -6.66 -14.71 8.21
C GLN A 151 -7.75 -14.99 7.15
N LEU A 152 -8.39 -16.16 7.24
CA LEU A 152 -9.49 -16.55 6.37
C LEU A 152 -10.82 -16.62 7.12
N ALA A 153 -11.84 -16.14 6.44
CA ALA A 153 -13.19 -16.13 6.92
C ALA A 153 -14.06 -17.22 6.28
N LYS A 154 -15.07 -17.66 7.04
CA LYS A 154 -16.18 -18.44 6.51
C LYS A 154 -17.30 -17.49 6.06
N ALA A 155 -17.47 -17.35 4.75
CA ALA A 155 -18.35 -16.35 4.14
C ALA A 155 -19.43 -17.00 3.27
N ARG A 156 -20.58 -16.34 3.11
CA ARG A 156 -21.63 -16.74 2.15
C ARG A 156 -22.36 -15.51 1.65
N ILE A 157 -22.72 -15.54 0.37
CA ILE A 157 -23.32 -14.40 -0.33
C ILE A 157 -24.80 -14.27 0.03
N ASP A 158 -25.52 -15.39 0.09
CA ASP A 158 -26.89 -15.48 0.57
C ASP A 158 -27.12 -16.82 1.30
N GLU A 159 -28.37 -17.13 1.67
CA GLU A 159 -28.71 -18.34 2.42
C GLU A 159 -28.66 -19.63 1.58
N TYR A 160 -28.71 -19.52 0.25
CA TYR A 160 -28.73 -20.63 -0.70
C TYR A 160 -27.36 -20.88 -1.35
N HIS A 161 -26.46 -19.89 -1.28
CA HIS A 161 -25.10 -20.01 -1.77
C HIS A 161 -24.24 -20.87 -0.81
N PRO A 162 -23.39 -21.77 -1.33
CA PRO A 162 -22.46 -22.52 -0.48
C PRO A 162 -21.52 -21.57 0.28
N TRP A 163 -21.03 -22.03 1.43
CA TRP A 163 -19.98 -21.32 2.14
C TRP A 163 -18.70 -21.31 1.31
N VAL A 164 -18.06 -20.14 1.23
CA VAL A 164 -16.79 -19.89 0.54
C VAL A 164 -15.78 -19.32 1.52
N PHE A 165 -14.50 -19.34 1.14
CA PHE A 165 -13.48 -18.59 1.88
C PHE A 165 -13.60 -17.09 1.59
N GLY A 166 -13.36 -16.27 2.63
CA GLY A 166 -13.15 -14.84 2.50
C GLY A 166 -11.73 -14.46 2.91
N ILE A 167 -11.08 -13.58 2.14
CA ILE A 167 -9.74 -13.06 2.38
C ILE A 167 -9.84 -11.88 3.35
N GLY A 168 -9.23 -12.01 4.53
CA GLY A 168 -9.07 -10.93 5.51
C GLY A 168 -7.81 -10.10 5.28
N ASP A 169 -7.72 -8.97 5.98
CA ASP A 169 -6.56 -8.07 5.99
C ASP A 169 -5.28 -8.75 6.52
N GLU A 170 -5.41 -9.67 7.47
CA GLU A 170 -4.28 -10.45 7.98
C GLU A 170 -3.75 -11.43 6.93
N PHE A 171 -4.59 -11.96 6.02
CA PHE A 171 -4.12 -12.77 4.90
C PHE A 171 -3.27 -11.93 3.93
N VAL A 172 -3.75 -10.72 3.60
CA VAL A 172 -3.04 -9.79 2.71
C VAL A 172 -1.66 -9.44 3.26
N THR A 173 -1.55 -9.25 4.57
CA THR A 173 -0.30 -8.81 5.21
C THR A 173 0.65 -9.93 5.62
N GLN A 174 0.17 -11.18 5.75
CA GLN A 174 0.98 -12.28 6.30
C GLN A 174 1.10 -13.51 5.40
N SER A 175 0.14 -13.73 4.49
CA SER A 175 0.08 -14.95 3.69
C SER A 175 0.27 -14.73 2.21
N MET A 176 -0.03 -13.54 1.69
CA MET A 176 0.31 -13.22 0.30
C MET A 176 1.81 -13.40 0.05
N GLU A 177 2.12 -14.05 -1.05
CA GLU A 177 3.47 -14.21 -1.55
C GLU A 177 3.81 -12.96 -2.37
N TRP A 178 5.02 -12.45 -2.19
CA TRP A 178 5.50 -11.21 -2.82
C TRP A 178 4.83 -9.94 -2.29
N GLU A 179 5.21 -8.80 -2.85
CA GLU A 179 4.67 -7.48 -2.52
C GLU A 179 4.16 -6.83 -3.82
N PHE A 180 3.21 -5.91 -3.70
CA PHE A 180 2.84 -5.04 -4.81
C PHE A 180 3.91 -3.95 -4.97
N ASP A 181 4.32 -3.67 -6.19
CA ASP A 181 5.31 -2.65 -6.53
C ASP A 181 4.79 -1.21 -6.37
#